data_AF-A0A6A1YS46-F1
#
_entry.id   AF-A0A6A1YS46-F1
#
_cell.length_a   1.000
_cell.length_b   1.000
_cell.length_c   1.000
_cell.angle_alpha   90.00
_cell.angle_beta   90.00
_cell.angle_gamma   90.00
#
_symmetry.space_group_name_H-M   'P 1'
#
loop_
_entity.id
_entity.type
_entity.pdbx_description
1 polymer ?
#
loop_
_entity_poly.entity_id
_entity_poly.type
_entity_poly.pdbx_seq_one_letter_code
_entity_poly.pdbx_strand_id
1 'polypeptide(L)'
;MKTALARTYPKAHFQRCLVHVMRNICAKVRVDDREKIMNEFKQVHQQTNKEEATAVLHDFYTKWGKVYSHVIRSLKDIEPDLLVFYNYPKQI
;
A
#
# COMPACT_ATOMS: atom_id res chain seq x y z
N MET A 1 -15.21 -7.01 5.30
CA MET A 1 -15.42 -5.55 5.51
C MET A 1 -15.72 -4.82 4.21
N LYS A 2 -14.83 -4.84 3.19
CA LYS A 2 -15.04 -4.18 1.89
C LYS A 2 -16.41 -4.49 1.26
N THR A 3 -16.82 -5.76 1.22
CA THR A 3 -18.11 -6.19 0.65
C THR A 3 -19.32 -5.61 1.38
N ALA A 4 -19.28 -5.52 2.71
CA ALA A 4 -20.37 -4.96 3.50
C ALA A 4 -20.49 -3.44 3.29
N LEU A 5 -19.35 -2.74 3.18
CA LEU A 5 -19.31 -1.31 2.86
C LEU A 5 -19.80 -1.05 1.44
N ALA A 6 -19.36 -1.82 0.45
CA ALA A 6 -19.82 -1.68 -0.93
C ALA A 6 -21.34 -1.90 -1.07
N ARG A 7 -21.92 -2.82 -0.28
CA ARG A 7 -23.36 -3.05 -0.25
C ARG A 7 -24.13 -1.90 0.40
N THR A 8 -23.59 -1.30 1.46
CA THR A 8 -24.30 -0.28 2.27
C THR A 8 -24.08 1.13 1.73
N TYR A 9 -22.88 1.40 1.20
CA TYR A 9 -22.43 2.69 0.68
C TYR A 9 -21.82 2.52 -0.71
N PRO A 10 -22.64 2.22 -1.75
CA PRO A 10 -22.13 1.89 -3.08
C PRO A 10 -21.40 3.05 -3.77
N LYS A 11 -21.66 4.29 -3.36
CA LYS A 11 -20.99 5.50 -3.87
C LYS A 11 -19.68 5.83 -3.16
N ALA A 12 -19.36 5.16 -2.05
CA ALA A 12 -18.16 5.45 -1.28
C ALA A 12 -16.93 4.76 -1.87
N HIS A 13 -15.84 5.51 -2.04
CA HIS A 13 -14.57 4.95 -2.49
C HIS A 13 -13.86 4.30 -1.29
N PHE A 14 -13.55 3.01 -1.40
CA PHE A 14 -12.87 2.27 -0.33
C PHE A 14 -11.35 2.38 -0.50
N GLN A 15 -10.67 2.91 0.51
CA GLN A 15 -9.20 2.99 0.57
C GLN A 15 -8.70 2.31 1.85
N ARG A 16 -7.63 1.52 1.74
CA ARG A 16 -6.90 1.04 2.91
C ARG A 16 -5.94 2.10 3.41
N CYS A 17 -5.99 2.39 4.70
CA CYS A 17 -5.11 3.36 5.33
C CYS A 17 -3.64 2.88 5.26
N LEU A 18 -2.79 3.64 4.55
CA LEU A 18 -1.37 3.31 4.37
C LEU A 18 -0.61 3.22 5.69
N VAL A 19 -0.97 4.03 6.69
CA VAL A 19 -0.37 3.98 8.03
C VAL A 19 -0.60 2.62 8.70
N HIS A 20 -1.81 2.07 8.57
CA HIS A 20 -2.11 0.73 9.10
C HIS A 20 -1.42 -0.37 8.29
N VAL A 21 -1.29 -0.20 6.98
CA VAL A 21 -0.53 -1.14 6.13
C VAL A 21 0.95 -1.14 6.54
N MET A 22 1.55 0.03 6.72
CA MET A 22 2.92 0.21 7.19
C MET A 22 3.15 -0.44 8.56
N ARG A 23 2.24 -0.23 9.52
CA ARG A 23 2.31 -0.90 10.83
C ARG A 23 2.27 -2.44 10.70
N ASN A 24 1.42 -2.95 9.80
CA ASN A 24 1.31 -4.38 9.54
C ASN A 24 2.58 -4.96 8.87
N ILE A 25 3.24 -4.20 8.00
CA ILE A 25 4.54 -4.57 7.43
C ILE A 25 5.58 -4.64 8.55
N CYS A 26 5.74 -3.59 9.35
CA CYS A 26 6.69 -3.53 10.48
C CYS A 26 6.56 -4.72 11.45
N ALA A 27 5.33 -5.17 11.72
CA ALA A 27 5.06 -6.29 12.61
C ALA A 27 5.52 -7.64 12.05
N LYS A 28 5.70 -7.75 10.73
CA LYS A 28 5.99 -9.02 10.01
C LYS A 28 7.39 -9.09 9.41
N VAL A 29 8.23 -8.07 9.65
CA VAL A 29 9.61 -8.00 9.17
C VAL A 29 10.59 -7.96 10.34
N ARG A 30 11.85 -8.32 10.05
CA ARG A 30 12.95 -8.25 11.02
C ARG A 30 13.17 -6.81 11.46
N VAL A 31 13.59 -6.62 12.72
CA VAL A 31 13.81 -5.29 13.30
C VAL A 31 14.80 -4.47 12.45
N ASP A 32 15.89 -5.10 12.03
CA ASP A 32 16.96 -4.48 11.24
C ASP A 32 16.49 -3.98 9.87
N ASP A 33 15.46 -4.61 9.29
CA ASP A 33 14.92 -4.24 7.98
C ASP A 33 13.80 -3.19 8.08
N ARG A 34 13.25 -2.93 9.28
CA ARG A 34 12.05 -2.08 9.47
C ARG A 34 12.24 -0.68 8.92
N GLU A 35 13.37 -0.05 9.22
CA GLU A 35 13.62 1.32 8.76
C GLU A 35 13.66 1.39 7.23
N LYS A 36 14.42 0.48 6.61
CA LYS A 36 14.62 0.44 5.16
C LYS A 36 13.32 0.17 4.42
N ILE A 37 12.59 -0.90 4.80
CA ILE A 37 11.35 -1.26 4.12
C ILE A 37 10.27 -0.17 4.27
N MET A 38 10.24 0.52 5.42
CA MET A 38 9.29 1.59 5.66
C MET A 38 9.59 2.85 4.85
N ASN A 39 10.86 3.24 4.76
CA ASN A 39 11.26 4.40 3.97
C ASN A 39 11.00 4.17 2.48
N GLU A 40 11.18 2.94 2.00
CA GLU A 40 10.84 2.56 0.63
C GLU A 40 9.32 2.51 0.40
N PHE A 41 8.55 1.92 1.31
CA PHE A 41 7.09 1.88 1.18
C PHE A 41 6.46 3.30 1.24
N LYS A 42 7.04 4.22 2.02
CA LYS A 42 6.61 5.62 2.03
C LYS A 42 6.71 6.28 0.65
N GLN A 43 7.65 5.87 -0.20
CA GLN A 43 7.78 6.44 -1.54
C GLN A 43 6.50 6.28 -2.37
N VAL A 44 5.70 5.23 -2.11
CA VAL A 44 4.44 4.96 -2.82
C VAL A 44 3.44 6.12 -2.73
N HIS A 45 3.38 6.86 -1.62
CA HIS A 45 2.45 8.00 -1.47
C HIS A 45 3.07 9.37 -1.77
N GLN A 46 4.36 9.40 -2.07
CA GLN A 46 5.09 10.64 -2.39
C GLN A 46 5.16 10.91 -3.90
N GLN A 47 4.61 10.01 -4.73
CA GLN A 47 4.66 10.15 -6.18
C GLN A 47 3.69 11.24 -6.69
N THR A 48 3.91 11.66 -7.94
CA THR A 48 3.12 12.75 -8.53
C THR A 48 1.77 12.26 -9.03
N ASN A 49 1.75 11.04 -9.58
CA ASN A 49 0.58 10.42 -10.18
C ASN A 49 0.49 8.93 -9.79
N LYS A 50 -0.63 8.31 -10.18
CA LYS A 50 -0.95 6.92 -9.85
C LYS A 50 -0.04 5.93 -10.56
N GLU A 51 0.38 6.25 -11.77
CA GLU A 51 1.23 5.43 -12.62
C GLU A 51 2.63 5.27 -12.00
N GLU A 52 3.24 6.37 -11.58
CA GLU A 52 4.51 6.40 -10.84
C GLU A 52 4.39 5.64 -9.51
N ALA A 53 3.30 5.86 -8.76
CA ALA A 53 3.06 5.14 -7.52
C ALA A 53 2.97 3.63 -7.71
N THR A 54 2.35 3.20 -8.82
CA THR A 54 2.23 1.78 -9.18
C THR A 54 3.60 1.20 -9.53
N ALA A 55 4.41 1.93 -10.29
CA ALA A 55 5.77 1.51 -10.63
C ALA A 55 6.63 1.32 -9.37
N VAL A 56 6.63 2.31 -8.46
CA VAL A 56 7.36 2.24 -7.18
C VAL A 56 6.87 1.08 -6.32
N LEU A 57 5.56 0.81 -6.31
CA LEU A 57 4.99 -0.31 -5.57
C LEU A 57 5.41 -1.67 -6.16
N HIS A 58 5.53 -1.79 -7.49
CA HIS A 58 5.99 -3.01 -8.16
C HIS A 58 7.49 -3.25 -7.96
N ASP A 59 8.30 -2.19 -7.94
CA ASP A 59 9.71 -2.26 -7.58
C ASP A 59 9.88 -2.72 -6.13
N PHE A 60 9.05 -2.19 -5.22
CA PHE A 60 8.99 -2.62 -3.82
C PHE A 60 8.70 -4.12 -3.71
N TYR A 61 7.74 -4.64 -4.48
CA TYR A 61 7.43 -6.07 -4.49
C TYR A 61 8.58 -6.92 -5.00
N THR A 62 9.26 -6.47 -6.05
CA THR A 62 10.37 -7.20 -6.66
C THR A 62 11.54 -7.31 -5.70
N LYS A 63 11.84 -6.22 -4.99
CA LYS A 63 12.92 -6.15 -4.02
C LYS A 63 12.68 -6.99 -2.77
N TRP A 64 11.51 -6.87 -2.16
CA TRP A 64 11.21 -7.51 -0.87
C TRP A 64 10.51 -8.86 -1.01
N GLY A 65 10.04 -9.22 -2.20
CA GLY A 65 9.29 -10.46 -2.44
C GLY A 65 10.08 -11.74 -2.16
N LYS A 66 11.41 -11.70 -2.35
CA LYS A 66 12.29 -12.84 -2.05
C LYS A 66 12.45 -13.06 -0.53
N VAL A 67 12.53 -11.98 0.25
CA VAL A 67 12.79 -12.03 1.69
C VAL A 67 11.47 -12.18 2.48
N TYR A 68 10.41 -11.49 2.05
CA TYR A 68 9.13 -11.38 2.75
C TYR A 68 7.95 -11.74 1.84
N SER A 69 8.00 -12.92 1.22
CA SER A 69 7.01 -13.39 0.25
C SER A 69 5.56 -13.29 0.74
N HIS A 70 5.29 -13.64 2.00
CA HIS A 70 3.95 -13.54 2.59
C HIS A 70 3.47 -12.08 2.76
N VAL A 71 4.37 -11.17 3.12
CA VAL A 71 4.04 -9.74 3.25
C VAL A 71 3.68 -9.19 1.88
N ILE A 72 4.50 -9.48 0.87
CA ILE A 72 4.27 -9.01 -0.50
C ILE A 72 3.01 -9.61 -1.10
N ARG A 73 2.74 -10.91 -0.88
CA ARG A 73 1.47 -11.52 -1.28
C ARG A 73 0.26 -10.79 -0.67
N SER A 74 0.32 -10.53 0.64
CA SER A 74 -0.76 -9.82 1.34
C SER A 74 -0.98 -8.40 0.81
N LEU A 75 0.07 -7.72 0.33
CA LEU A 75 -0.01 -6.39 -0.27
C LEU A 75 -0.62 -6.43 -1.68
N LYS A 76 -0.21 -7.39 -2.51
CA LYS A 76 -0.78 -7.60 -3.85
C LYS A 76 -2.29 -7.85 -3.79
N ASP A 77 -2.75 -8.61 -2.80
CA ASP A 77 -4.19 -8.89 -2.61
C ASP A 77 -5.03 -7.63 -2.33
N ILE A 78 -4.41 -6.57 -1.80
CA ILE A 78 -5.08 -5.32 -1.44
C ILE A 78 -4.64 -4.13 -2.31
N GLU A 79 -3.79 -4.34 -3.31
CA GLU A 79 -3.20 -3.29 -4.16
C GLU A 79 -4.23 -2.32 -4.77
N PRO A 80 -5.39 -2.77 -5.29
CA PRO A 80 -6.41 -1.86 -5.81
C PRO A 80 -6.93 -0.87 -4.76
N ASP A 81 -6.86 -1.24 -3.48
CA ASP A 81 -7.34 -0.44 -2.35
C ASP A 81 -6.24 0.47 -1.77
N LEU A 82 -4.98 0.36 -2.23
CA LEU A 82 -3.86 1.15 -1.71
C LEU A 82 -3.70 2.50 -2.40
N LEU A 83 -4.12 2.61 -3.66
CA LEU A 83 -3.84 3.78 -4.52
C LEU A 83 -5.08 4.61 -4.87
N VAL A 84 -6.21 4.39 -4.20
CA VAL A 84 -7.49 5.09 -4.48
C VAL A 84 -7.39 6.58 -4.17
N PHE A 85 -6.55 6.98 -3.22
CA PHE A 85 -6.33 8.39 -2.89
C PHE A 85 -5.73 9.21 -4.05
N TYR A 86 -5.03 8.59 -5.01
CA TYR A 86 -4.54 9.29 -6.22
C TYR A 86 -5.66 9.68 -7.21
N ASN A 87 -6.88 9.15 -7.03
CA ASN A 87 -8.03 9.57 -7.84
C ASN A 87 -8.56 10.95 -7.41
N TYR A 88 -8.00 11.55 -6.36
CA TYR A 88 -8.39 12.85 -5.82
C TYR A 88 -7.28 13.89 -6.09
N PRO A 89 -7.62 15.17 -6.22
CA PRO A 89 -6.61 16.22 -6.37
C PRO A 89 -5.70 16.26 -5.14
N LYS A 90 -4.43 16.63 -5.35
CA LYS A 90 -3.51 16.89 -4.24
C LYS A 90 -4.13 17.96 -3.34
N GLN A 91 -4.06 17.71 -2.03
CA GLN A 91 -4.51 18.66 -1.02
C GLN A 91 -3.62 19.92 -1.12
N ILE A 92 -4.27 21.09 -1.20
CA ILE A 92 -3.66 22.43 -1.24
C ILE A 92 -3.23 22.83 0.17
#